data_AF-A0A8S1JF62-F1
#
_entry.id   AF-A0A8S1JF62-F1
#
_cell.length_a   1.000
_cell.length_b   1.000
_cell.length_c   1.000
_cell.angle_alpha   90.00
_cell.angle_beta   90.00
_cell.angle_gamma   90.00
#
_symmetry.space_group_name_H-M   'P 1'
#
loop_
_entity.id
_entity.type
_entity.pdbx_description
1 polymer ?
#
loop_
_entity_poly.entity_id
_entity_poly.type
_entity_poly.pdbx_seq_one_letter_code
_entity_poly.pdbx_strand_id
1 'polypeptide(L)'
;VRCERPTREMVNDKVQLQLQRQEALIQAYLARLNTVIKTADASLFRLERCIKKLQADLNDKVEALALDQRVLEGDMPDAKPCTNVSGGAVGLHPHKWNQSTEERIREANKWSSDSARLRQEAKRMMSEKDEAARQINNGLNNSMLGKLQETDDLKAKLTQRLDETRREIEEAKQRKFDLEQALEAKRGPTQQAVQRLVVRKTRPRRERVDDEAHQALVAELRNLTGICSQLRDKVNAVDREIRHLEAKAQLLEDNVRDKEGSWKVDEHCVMMDGRVDISRPPSSVGSSAASSASRPSSRSLSARSDIMSRISVLEDELAKARKQRVSMEEKVLQLQEDGA
;
A
#
# COMPACT_ATOMS: atom_id res chain seq x y z
N VAL A 1 10.72 1.72 4.89
CA VAL A 1 9.25 1.62 5.05
C VAL A 1 8.76 0.18 5.01
N ARG A 2 8.55 -0.50 3.87
CA ARG A 2 8.00 -1.89 3.91
C ARG A 2 8.88 -2.94 4.60
N CYS A 3 10.17 -2.67 4.78
CA CYS A 3 11.08 -3.46 5.61
C CYS A 3 10.83 -3.36 7.12
N GLU A 4 9.99 -2.41 7.57
CA GLU A 4 9.59 -2.22 8.98
C GLU A 4 8.35 -3.04 9.35
N ARG A 5 7.77 -3.80 8.41
CA ARG A 5 6.66 -4.70 8.71
C ARG A 5 7.08 -5.76 9.74
N PRO A 6 6.14 -6.27 10.56
CA PRO A 6 6.40 -7.41 11.44
C PRO A 6 6.98 -8.59 10.66
N THR A 7 7.89 -9.35 11.28
CA THR A 7 8.65 -10.42 10.59
C THR A 7 7.74 -11.46 9.92
N ARG A 8 6.60 -11.79 10.54
CA ARG A 8 5.61 -12.72 9.98
C ARG A 8 4.87 -12.17 8.75
N GLU A 9 4.87 -10.86 8.57
CA GLU A 9 4.22 -10.13 7.47
C GLU A 9 5.21 -9.71 6.37
N MET A 10 6.49 -10.04 6.52
CA MET A 10 7.51 -9.82 5.48
C MET A 10 7.35 -10.84 4.35
N VAL A 11 6.43 -10.55 3.43
CA VAL A 11 6.15 -11.38 2.26
C VAL A 11 6.51 -10.64 0.97
N ASN A 12 7.10 -11.36 0.01
CA ASN A 12 7.39 -10.83 -1.32
C ASN A 12 6.11 -10.84 -2.19
N ASP A 13 5.22 -9.89 -1.91
CA ASP A 13 3.94 -9.75 -2.59
C ASP A 13 4.05 -8.95 -3.91
N LYS A 14 2.92 -8.81 -4.61
CA LYS A 14 2.85 -8.05 -5.87
C LYS A 14 3.36 -6.61 -5.72
N VAL A 15 3.04 -5.95 -4.61
CA VAL A 15 3.48 -4.56 -4.35
C VAL A 15 4.99 -4.50 -4.19
N GLN A 16 5.58 -5.44 -3.43
CA GLN A 16 7.03 -5.52 -3.26
C GLN A 16 7.75 -5.73 -4.60
N LEU A 17 7.24 -6.63 -5.44
CA LEU A 17 7.78 -6.87 -6.79
C LEU A 17 7.66 -5.62 -7.69
N GLN A 18 6.55 -4.89 -7.61
CA GLN A 18 6.35 -3.67 -8.38
C GLN A 18 7.29 -2.55 -7.93
N LEU A 19 7.54 -2.40 -6.63
CA LEU A 19 8.51 -1.45 -6.09
C LEU A 19 9.93 -1.78 -6.56
N GLN A 20 10.34 -3.04 -6.52
CA GLN A 20 11.65 -3.47 -7.03
C GLN A 20 11.78 -3.21 -8.53
N ARG A 21 10.73 -3.46 -9.30
CA ARG A 21 10.70 -3.16 -10.74
C ARG A 21 10.80 -1.65 -10.99
N GLN A 22 10.13 -0.83 -10.19
CA GLN A 22 10.21 0.63 -10.26
C GLN A 22 11.64 1.11 -9.97
N GLU A 23 12.28 0.58 -8.93
CA GLU A 23 13.67 0.88 -8.59
C GLU A 23 14.62 0.54 -9.73
N ALA A 24 14.54 -0.69 -10.27
CA ALA A 24 15.39 -1.12 -11.39
C ALA A 24 15.20 -0.24 -12.63
N LEU A 25 13.96 0.16 -12.92
CA LEU A 25 13.65 1.05 -14.03
C LEU A 25 14.19 2.47 -13.81
N ILE A 26 14.07 3.02 -12.60
CA ILE A 26 14.67 4.32 -12.26
C ILE A 26 16.19 4.25 -12.43
N GLN A 27 16.85 3.20 -11.94
CA GLN A 27 18.29 3.01 -12.09
C GLN A 27 18.70 2.93 -13.57
N ALA A 28 17.96 2.19 -14.40
CA ALA A 28 18.21 2.11 -15.84
C ALA A 28 18.05 3.47 -16.54
N TYR A 29 17.03 4.25 -16.18
CA TYR A 29 16.84 5.59 -16.72
C TYR A 29 17.93 6.56 -16.28
N LEU A 30 18.35 6.52 -15.01
CA LEU A 30 19.47 7.34 -14.51
C LEU A 30 20.77 7.03 -15.27
N ALA A 31 21.06 5.74 -15.51
CA ALA A 31 22.21 5.34 -16.31
C ALA A 31 22.14 5.92 -17.75
N ARG A 32 20.97 5.81 -18.40
CA ARG A 32 20.76 6.33 -19.76
C ARG A 32 20.80 7.86 -19.84
N LEU A 33 20.29 8.57 -18.83
CA LEU A 33 20.40 10.03 -18.74
C LEU A 33 21.86 10.46 -18.60
N ASN A 34 22.63 9.78 -17.75
CA ASN A 34 24.05 10.05 -17.59
C ASN A 34 24.83 9.85 -18.90
N THR A 35 24.48 8.85 -19.72
CA THR A 35 25.12 8.70 -21.03
C THR A 35 24.74 9.83 -21.99
N VAL A 36 23.48 10.28 -21.98
CA VAL A 36 23.04 11.41 -22.84
C VAL A 36 23.63 12.75 -22.39
N ILE A 37 23.81 12.97 -21.09
CA ILE A 37 24.51 14.16 -20.58
C ILE A 37 25.96 14.15 -21.11
N LYS A 38 26.68 13.03 -20.98
CA LYS A 38 28.05 12.90 -21.50
C LYS A 38 28.15 13.14 -23.01
N THR A 39 27.19 12.65 -23.79
CA THR A 39 27.19 12.89 -25.25
C THR A 39 26.81 14.33 -25.59
N ALA A 40 25.94 14.96 -24.80
CA ALA A 40 25.60 16.37 -24.94
C ALA A 40 26.79 17.29 -24.64
N ASP A 41 27.54 17.02 -23.56
CA ASP A 41 28.75 17.76 -23.21
C ASP A 41 29.82 17.65 -24.32
N ALA A 42 30.01 16.44 -24.86
CA ALA A 42 30.91 16.23 -26.00
C ALA A 42 30.44 16.95 -27.27
N SER A 43 29.12 17.01 -27.52
CA SER A 43 28.55 17.75 -28.64
C SER A 43 28.72 19.27 -28.48
N LEU A 44 28.52 19.80 -27.26
CA LEU A 44 28.75 21.21 -26.93
C LEU A 44 30.21 21.59 -27.19
N PHE A 45 31.15 20.80 -26.67
CA PHE A 45 32.58 21.05 -26.88
C PHE A 45 32.97 21.10 -28.37
N ARG A 46 32.40 20.18 -29.19
CA ARG A 46 32.65 20.16 -30.65
C ARG A 46 32.08 21.39 -31.35
N LEU A 47 30.86 21.81 -30.97
CA LEU A 47 30.22 23.00 -31.51
C LEU A 47 30.98 24.28 -31.14
N GLU A 48 31.38 24.44 -29.87
CA GLU A 48 32.20 25.58 -29.43
C GLU A 48 33.52 25.66 -30.18
N ARG A 49 34.19 24.52 -30.39
CA ARG A 49 35.41 24.45 -31.19
C ARG A 49 35.15 24.85 -32.65
N CYS A 50 34.04 24.41 -33.23
CA CYS A 50 33.66 24.75 -34.60
C CYS A 50 33.35 26.24 -34.75
N ILE A 51 32.63 26.83 -33.80
CA ILE A 51 32.35 28.26 -33.71
C ILE A 51 33.66 29.06 -33.68
N LYS A 52 34.61 28.69 -32.80
CA LYS A 52 35.91 29.37 -32.72
C LYS A 52 36.68 29.34 -34.04
N LYS A 53 36.69 28.20 -34.75
CA LYS A 53 37.34 28.08 -36.06
C LYS A 53 36.68 28.98 -37.11
N LEU A 54 35.34 29.02 -37.15
CA LEU A 54 34.59 29.87 -38.07
C LEU A 54 34.76 31.36 -37.77
N GLN A 55 34.83 31.73 -36.49
CA GLN A 55 35.10 33.11 -36.07
C GLN A 55 36.49 33.55 -36.50
N ALA A 56 37.51 32.70 -36.32
CA ALA A 56 38.85 32.99 -36.82
C ALA A 56 38.88 33.13 -38.35
N ASP A 57 38.26 32.19 -39.08
CA ASP A 57 38.12 32.24 -40.55
C ASP A 57 37.46 33.53 -41.03
N LEU A 58 36.40 33.96 -40.33
CA LEU A 58 35.66 35.18 -40.65
C LEU A 58 36.50 36.43 -40.37
N ASN A 59 37.18 36.49 -39.21
CA ASN A 59 38.03 37.61 -38.85
C ASN A 59 39.17 37.80 -39.87
N ASP A 60 39.88 36.72 -40.23
CA ASP A 60 40.96 36.77 -41.22
C ASP A 60 40.45 37.34 -42.56
N LYS A 61 39.24 36.95 -42.98
CA LYS A 61 38.61 37.44 -44.22
C LYS A 61 38.14 38.88 -44.14
N VAL A 62 37.62 39.30 -42.99
CA VAL A 62 37.19 40.69 -42.76
C VAL A 62 38.41 41.62 -42.74
N GLU A 63 39.51 41.22 -42.09
CA GLU A 63 40.77 41.95 -42.11
C GLU A 63 41.36 42.03 -43.53
N ALA A 64 41.39 40.91 -44.26
CA ALA A 64 41.83 40.89 -45.65
C ALA A 64 40.99 41.83 -46.54
N LEU A 65 39.65 41.75 -46.43
CA LEU A 65 38.74 42.62 -47.17
C LEU A 65 38.95 44.10 -46.83
N ALA A 66 39.17 44.44 -45.56
CA ALA A 66 39.42 45.81 -45.13
C ALA A 66 40.76 46.34 -45.69
N LEU A 67 41.80 45.51 -45.75
CA LEU A 67 43.05 45.86 -46.42
C LEU A 67 42.85 46.08 -47.91
N ASP A 68 42.14 45.17 -48.59
CA ASP A 68 41.85 45.27 -50.03
C ASP A 68 41.04 46.54 -50.34
N GLN A 69 40.08 46.91 -49.49
CA GLN A 69 39.31 48.16 -49.61
C GLN A 69 40.20 49.39 -49.46
N ARG A 70 41.07 49.44 -48.46
CA ARG A 70 42.01 50.56 -48.26
C ARG A 70 42.97 50.73 -49.44
N VAL A 71 43.46 49.61 -50.00
CA VAL A 71 44.29 49.63 -51.21
C VAL A 71 43.51 50.18 -52.40
N LEU A 72 42.24 49.78 -52.55
CA LEU A 72 41.36 50.27 -53.63
C LEU A 72 41.05 51.78 -53.50
N GLU A 73 40.89 52.27 -52.28
CA GLU A 73 40.60 53.69 -51.97
C GLU A 73 41.84 54.59 -52.08
N GLY A 74 43.04 54.02 -52.24
CA GLY A 74 44.29 54.77 -52.38
C GLY A 74 44.87 55.30 -51.06
N ASP A 75 44.32 54.88 -49.92
CA ASP A 75 44.77 55.28 -48.57
C ASP A 75 45.90 54.36 -48.09
N MET A 76 47.06 54.50 -48.74
CA MET A 76 48.27 53.77 -48.38
C MET A 76 49.03 54.56 -47.30
N PRO A 77 49.30 53.98 -46.12
CA PRO A 77 50.18 54.62 -45.14
C PRO A 77 51.57 54.82 -45.77
N ASP A 78 52.27 55.90 -45.43
CA ASP A 78 53.65 56.22 -45.88
C ASP A 78 54.60 55.03 -45.65
N ALA A 79 54.64 54.11 -46.62
CA ALA A 79 55.40 52.88 -46.51
C ALA A 79 56.84 53.15 -46.97
N LYS A 80 57.80 53.02 -46.04
CA LYS A 80 59.22 52.98 -46.39
C LYS A 80 59.46 51.85 -47.41
N PRO A 81 60.26 52.05 -48.48
CA PRO A 81 60.55 51.01 -49.45
C PRO A 81 61.27 49.83 -48.79
N CYS A 82 60.57 48.73 -48.53
CA CYS A 82 61.16 47.49 -48.04
C CYS A 82 61.81 46.75 -49.21
N THR A 83 63.13 46.86 -49.36
CA THR A 83 63.91 46.29 -50.48
C THR A 83 64.28 44.81 -50.34
N ASN A 84 63.57 44.02 -49.53
CA ASN A 84 63.81 42.58 -49.44
C ASN A 84 62.50 41.81 -49.65
N VAL A 85 62.19 41.53 -50.92
CA VAL A 85 61.24 40.46 -51.29
C VAL A 85 62.04 39.16 -51.32
N SER A 86 62.51 38.72 -50.15
CA SER A 86 63.24 37.47 -50.02
C SER A 86 62.76 36.72 -48.79
N GLY A 87 61.97 35.68 -49.07
CA GLY A 87 61.74 34.56 -48.17
C GLY A 87 60.47 34.66 -47.33
N GLY A 88 59.56 33.69 -47.54
CA GLY A 88 58.77 33.15 -46.44
C GLY A 88 57.25 33.30 -46.53
N ALA A 89 56.63 32.73 -47.56
CA ALA A 89 55.37 31.96 -47.48
C ALA A 89 54.77 31.84 -48.89
N VAL A 90 54.65 30.62 -49.41
CA VAL A 90 53.83 30.36 -50.59
C VAL A 90 52.36 30.55 -50.15
N GLY A 91 51.73 31.64 -50.56
CA GLY A 91 50.31 31.89 -50.31
C GLY A 91 49.45 30.71 -50.80
N LEU A 92 48.36 30.40 -50.09
CA LEU A 92 47.47 29.33 -50.51
C LEU A 92 46.87 29.64 -51.90
N HIS A 93 46.87 28.64 -52.78
CA HIS A 93 46.15 28.73 -54.05
C HIS A 93 44.65 28.99 -53.80
N PRO A 94 43.96 29.87 -54.56
CA PRO A 94 42.56 30.25 -54.32
C PRO A 94 41.60 29.05 -54.14
N HIS A 95 41.81 27.98 -54.92
CA HIS A 95 41.08 26.72 -54.75
C HIS A 95 41.20 26.13 -53.33
N LYS A 96 42.42 26.10 -52.76
CA LYS A 96 42.65 25.57 -51.40
C LYS A 96 42.07 26.47 -50.32
N TRP A 97 42.06 27.79 -50.53
CA TRP A 97 41.45 28.77 -49.62
C TRP A 97 39.91 28.63 -49.59
N ASN A 98 39.27 28.54 -50.75
CA ASN A 98 37.83 28.27 -50.86
C ASN A 98 37.47 26.91 -50.25
N GLN A 99 38.23 25.87 -50.58
CA GLN A 99 38.02 24.53 -50.03
C GLN A 99 38.09 24.51 -48.50
N SER A 100 39.08 25.18 -47.88
CA SER A 100 39.19 25.29 -46.42
C SER A 100 37.95 25.92 -45.79
N THR A 101 37.40 26.95 -46.42
CA THR A 101 36.16 27.61 -45.97
C THR A 101 34.96 26.67 -46.06
N GLU A 102 34.78 26.04 -47.23
CA GLU A 102 33.67 25.12 -47.45
C GLU A 102 33.73 23.92 -46.51
N GLU A 103 34.92 23.39 -46.22
CA GLU A 103 35.13 22.32 -45.25
C GLU A 103 34.71 22.75 -43.84
N ARG A 104 35.06 23.97 -43.41
CA ARG A 104 34.63 24.53 -42.12
C ARG A 104 33.10 24.66 -42.04
N ILE A 105 32.45 25.14 -43.11
CA ILE A 105 30.98 25.25 -43.20
C ILE A 105 30.33 23.87 -43.18
N ARG A 106 30.87 22.90 -43.93
CA ARG A 106 30.38 21.50 -43.94
C ARG A 106 30.51 20.87 -42.55
N GLU A 107 31.63 21.08 -41.87
CA GLU A 107 31.84 20.60 -40.49
C GLU A 107 30.80 21.22 -39.53
N ALA A 108 30.53 22.52 -39.64
CA ALA A 108 29.52 23.21 -38.82
C ALA A 108 28.10 22.71 -39.04
N ASN A 109 27.71 22.51 -40.30
CA ASN A 109 26.40 21.95 -40.66
C ASN A 109 26.22 20.53 -40.11
N LYS A 110 27.27 19.70 -40.21
CA LYS A 110 27.28 18.35 -39.64
C LYS A 110 27.07 18.38 -38.13
N TRP A 111 27.85 19.16 -37.38
CA TRP A 111 27.72 19.23 -35.93
C TRP A 111 26.38 19.82 -35.48
N SER A 112 25.84 20.78 -36.23
CA SER A 112 24.51 21.34 -35.96
C SER A 112 23.40 20.31 -36.15
N SER A 113 23.48 19.49 -37.22
CA SER A 113 22.56 18.38 -37.48
C SER A 113 22.64 17.31 -36.39
N ASP A 114 23.86 16.89 -36.01
CA ASP A 114 24.08 15.91 -34.95
C ASP A 114 23.52 16.40 -33.60
N SER A 115 23.71 17.68 -33.26
CA SER A 115 23.14 18.29 -32.05
C SER A 115 21.62 18.35 -32.08
N ALA A 116 21.02 18.70 -33.23
CA ALA A 116 19.57 18.67 -33.40
C ALA A 116 19.00 17.26 -33.18
N ARG A 117 19.65 16.23 -33.75
CA ARG A 117 19.28 14.82 -33.55
C ARG A 117 19.37 14.42 -32.08
N LEU A 118 20.46 14.78 -31.39
CA LEU A 118 20.63 14.46 -29.96
C LEU A 118 19.54 15.10 -29.09
N ARG A 119 19.18 16.37 -29.36
CA ARG A 119 18.09 17.05 -28.65
C ARG A 119 16.74 16.37 -28.88
N GLN A 120 16.46 15.93 -30.10
CA GLN A 120 15.23 15.20 -30.42
C GLN A 120 15.18 13.85 -29.69
N GLU A 121 16.28 13.12 -29.67
CA GLU A 121 16.38 11.85 -28.95
C GLU A 121 16.21 12.03 -27.44
N ALA A 122 16.85 13.05 -26.85
CA ALA A 122 16.70 13.38 -25.44
C ALA A 122 15.24 13.71 -25.09
N LYS A 123 14.55 14.52 -25.91
CA LYS A 123 13.12 14.82 -25.74
C LYS A 123 12.25 13.58 -25.81
N ARG A 124 12.51 12.70 -26.79
CA ARG A 124 11.77 11.43 -26.92
C ARG A 124 11.97 10.55 -25.68
N MET A 125 13.20 10.41 -25.21
CA MET A 125 13.52 9.61 -24.02
C MET A 125 12.81 10.15 -22.77
N MET A 126 12.78 11.47 -22.57
CA MET A 126 12.07 12.09 -21.44
C MET A 126 10.57 11.78 -21.50
N SER A 127 9.95 11.90 -22.68
CA SER A 127 8.53 11.56 -22.88
C SER A 127 8.24 10.08 -22.61
N GLU A 128 9.07 9.16 -23.14
CA GLU A 128 8.96 7.72 -22.87
C GLU A 128 9.06 7.42 -21.37
N LYS A 129 9.97 8.08 -20.66
CA LYS A 129 10.14 7.94 -19.21
C LYS A 129 8.92 8.47 -18.44
N ASP A 130 8.36 9.61 -18.84
CA ASP A 130 7.19 10.17 -18.18
C ASP A 130 5.96 9.27 -18.33
N GLU A 131 5.76 8.68 -19.51
CA GLU A 131 4.71 7.70 -19.75
C GLU A 131 4.93 6.43 -18.93
N ALA A 132 6.14 5.84 -18.98
CA ALA A 132 6.47 4.64 -18.22
C ALA A 132 6.30 4.84 -16.70
N ALA A 133 6.76 5.99 -16.18
CA ALA A 133 6.60 6.34 -14.77
C ALA A 133 5.12 6.48 -14.38
N ARG A 134 4.30 7.15 -15.21
CA ARG A 134 2.85 7.27 -14.96
C ARG A 134 2.18 5.90 -14.91
N GLN A 135 2.48 5.01 -15.87
CA GLN A 135 1.88 3.67 -15.92
C GLN A 135 2.27 2.83 -14.70
N ILE A 136 3.54 2.83 -14.31
CA ILE A 136 4.02 2.07 -13.16
C ILE A 136 3.44 2.62 -11.85
N ASN A 137 3.44 3.94 -11.67
CA ASN A 137 2.91 4.57 -10.47
C ASN A 137 1.40 4.29 -10.31
N ASN A 138 0.62 4.39 -11.40
CA ASN A 138 -0.80 4.05 -11.37
C ASN A 138 -1.02 2.57 -11.03
N GLY A 139 -0.25 1.66 -11.63
CA GLY A 139 -0.32 0.23 -11.35
C GLY A 139 0.09 -0.13 -9.91
N LEU A 140 1.08 0.57 -9.37
CA LEU A 140 1.55 0.42 -8.00
C LEU A 140 0.51 0.94 -7.00
N ASN A 141 -0.04 2.14 -7.22
CA ASN A 141 -1.06 2.73 -6.34
C ASN A 141 -2.31 1.85 -6.25
N ASN A 142 -2.80 1.35 -7.38
CA ASN A 142 -3.91 0.41 -7.39
C ASN A 142 -3.59 -0.88 -6.62
N SER A 143 -2.35 -1.38 -6.73
CA SER A 143 -1.95 -2.59 -6.03
C SER A 143 -1.72 -2.36 -4.53
N MET A 144 -1.23 -1.19 -4.13
CA MET A 144 -1.10 -0.80 -2.72
C MET A 144 -2.46 -0.62 -2.07
N LEU A 145 -3.40 0.06 -2.73
CA LEU A 145 -4.78 0.20 -2.23
C LEU A 145 -5.46 -1.17 -2.10
N GLY A 146 -5.30 -2.03 -3.10
CA GLY A 146 -5.78 -3.41 -3.02
C GLY A 146 -5.15 -4.18 -1.87
N LYS A 147 -3.85 -3.96 -1.58
CA LYS A 147 -3.16 -4.61 -0.47
C LYS A 147 -3.63 -4.12 0.91
N LEU A 148 -3.89 -2.82 1.04
CA LEU A 148 -4.48 -2.24 2.25
C LEU A 148 -5.85 -2.85 2.53
N GLN A 149 -6.71 -2.92 1.50
CA GLN A 149 -8.03 -3.51 1.63
C GLN A 149 -7.95 -5.01 1.96
N GLU A 150 -7.11 -5.77 1.28
CA GLU A 150 -6.91 -7.21 1.58
C GLU A 150 -6.45 -7.41 3.04
N THR A 151 -5.51 -6.58 3.51
CA THR A 151 -4.98 -6.68 4.88
C THR A 151 -6.04 -6.31 5.91
N ASP A 152 -6.87 -5.29 5.63
CA ASP A 152 -7.97 -4.89 6.49
C ASP A 152 -9.08 -5.95 6.55
N ASP A 153 -9.45 -6.56 5.41
CA ASP A 153 -10.40 -7.66 5.34
C ASP A 153 -9.93 -8.89 6.14
N LEU A 154 -8.64 -9.23 6.03
CA LEU A 154 -8.04 -10.32 6.79
C LEU A 154 -8.01 -10.01 8.29
N LYS A 155 -7.65 -8.78 8.67
CA LYS A 155 -7.70 -8.32 10.06
C LYS A 155 -9.13 -8.40 10.62
N ALA A 156 -10.13 -7.94 9.87
CA ALA A 156 -11.53 -8.01 10.28
C ALA A 156 -11.99 -9.46 10.53
N LYS A 157 -11.63 -10.40 9.64
CA LYS A 157 -11.91 -11.83 9.84
C LYS A 157 -11.22 -12.41 11.07
N LEU A 158 -9.97 -12.03 11.32
CA LEU A 158 -9.23 -12.45 12.51
C LEU A 158 -9.85 -11.89 13.80
N THR A 159 -10.24 -10.62 13.81
CA THR A 159 -10.92 -9.98 14.94
C THR A 159 -12.27 -10.64 15.21
N GLN A 160 -13.08 -10.90 14.18
CA GLN A 160 -14.34 -11.63 14.35
C GLN A 160 -14.09 -13.01 14.97
N ARG A 161 -13.09 -13.75 14.48
CA ARG A 161 -12.78 -15.08 15.01
C ARG A 161 -12.26 -15.04 16.44
N LEU A 162 -11.52 -13.99 16.80
CA LEU A 162 -11.07 -13.75 18.16
C LEU A 162 -12.27 -13.51 19.09
N ASP A 163 -13.23 -12.67 18.69
CA ASP A 163 -14.43 -12.39 19.48
C ASP A 163 -15.29 -13.64 19.67
N GLU A 164 -15.47 -14.44 18.62
CA GLU A 164 -16.14 -15.75 18.71
C GLU A 164 -15.41 -16.69 19.70
N THR A 165 -14.08 -16.74 19.65
CA THR A 165 -13.27 -17.59 20.54
C THR A 165 -13.38 -17.11 21.99
N ARG A 166 -13.39 -15.79 22.23
CA ARG A 166 -13.59 -15.21 23.56
C ARG A 166 -14.98 -15.53 24.13
N ARG A 167 -16.02 -15.50 23.30
CA ARG A 167 -17.36 -15.95 23.70
C ARG A 167 -17.38 -17.44 24.06
N GLU A 168 -16.72 -18.27 23.27
CA GLU A 168 -16.61 -19.72 23.54
C GLU A 168 -15.89 -20.01 24.86
N ILE A 169 -14.85 -19.22 25.20
CA ILE A 169 -14.17 -19.28 26.51
C ILE A 169 -15.15 -18.97 27.65
N GLU A 170 -15.97 -17.93 27.51
CA GLU A 170 -16.93 -17.55 28.56
C GLU A 170 -18.02 -18.62 28.74
N GLU A 171 -18.55 -19.15 27.64
CA GLU A 171 -19.48 -20.28 27.66
C GLU A 171 -18.85 -21.54 28.31
N ALA A 172 -17.56 -21.81 28.06
CA ALA A 172 -16.83 -22.91 28.70
C ALA A 172 -16.62 -22.66 30.20
N LYS A 173 -16.33 -21.43 30.62
CA LYS A 173 -16.22 -21.05 32.03
C LYS A 173 -17.55 -21.22 32.77
N GLN A 174 -18.66 -20.82 32.15
CA GLN A 174 -19.99 -21.05 32.71
C GLN A 174 -20.30 -22.55 32.84
N ARG A 175 -20.02 -23.36 31.80
CA ARG A 175 -20.15 -24.83 31.86
C ARG A 175 -19.34 -25.43 33.02
N LYS A 176 -18.11 -24.96 33.22
CA LYS A 176 -17.26 -25.41 34.33
C LYS A 176 -17.90 -25.07 35.67
N PHE A 177 -18.37 -23.85 35.85
CA PHE A 177 -19.03 -23.39 37.07
C PHE A 177 -20.27 -24.24 37.40
N ASP A 178 -21.11 -24.54 36.41
CA ASP A 178 -22.30 -25.38 36.59
C ASP A 178 -21.93 -26.83 37.00
N LEU A 179 -20.86 -27.39 36.44
CA LEU A 179 -20.33 -28.70 36.82
C LEU A 179 -19.77 -28.71 38.24
N GLU A 180 -19.08 -27.65 38.65
CA GLU A 180 -18.56 -27.49 40.01
C GLU A 180 -19.69 -27.35 41.03
N GLN A 181 -20.74 -26.57 40.72
CA GLN A 181 -21.95 -26.50 41.54
C GLN A 181 -22.65 -27.86 41.65
N ALA A 182 -22.79 -28.59 40.54
CA ALA A 182 -23.36 -29.93 40.55
C ALA A 182 -22.55 -30.90 41.42
N LEU A 183 -21.21 -30.80 41.39
CA LEU A 183 -20.32 -31.58 42.23
C LEU A 183 -20.50 -31.24 43.72
N GLU A 184 -20.57 -29.96 44.07
CA GLU A 184 -20.81 -29.53 45.46
C GLU A 184 -22.19 -29.96 45.96
N ALA A 185 -23.22 -29.90 45.11
CA ALA A 185 -24.56 -30.39 45.44
C ALA A 185 -24.60 -31.90 45.76
N LYS A 186 -23.66 -32.71 45.22
CA LYS A 186 -23.54 -34.15 45.56
C LYS A 186 -22.78 -34.42 46.84
N ARG A 187 -22.08 -33.44 47.40
CA ARG A 187 -21.29 -33.59 48.64
C ARG A 187 -22.16 -33.94 49.84
N GLY A 188 -23.27 -33.21 50.04
CA GLY A 188 -24.21 -33.44 51.14
C GLY A 188 -24.82 -34.86 51.14
N PRO A 189 -25.46 -35.30 50.05
CA PRO A 189 -25.99 -36.66 49.93
C PRO A 189 -24.92 -37.74 50.15
N THR A 190 -23.71 -37.54 49.61
CA THR A 190 -22.60 -38.49 49.79
C THR A 190 -22.20 -38.60 51.26
N GLN A 191 -22.06 -37.48 51.96
CA GLN A 191 -21.75 -37.46 53.40
C GLN A 191 -22.86 -38.13 54.23
N GLN A 192 -24.12 -37.88 53.88
CA GLN A 192 -25.25 -38.50 54.56
C GLN A 192 -25.25 -40.03 54.39
N ALA A 193 -25.01 -40.53 53.18
CA ALA A 193 -24.90 -41.97 52.91
C ALA A 193 -23.72 -42.60 53.70
N VAL A 194 -22.56 -41.93 53.74
CA VAL A 194 -21.41 -42.36 54.55
C VAL A 194 -21.77 -42.40 56.05
N GLN A 195 -22.39 -41.34 56.57
CA GLN A 195 -22.76 -41.27 57.99
C GLN A 195 -23.78 -42.34 58.37
N ARG A 196 -24.80 -42.59 57.52
CA ARG A 196 -25.77 -43.68 57.71
C ARG A 196 -25.08 -45.04 57.77
N LEU A 197 -24.11 -45.29 56.90
CA LEU A 197 -23.30 -46.52 56.92
C LEU A 197 -22.46 -46.65 58.19
N VAL A 198 -21.81 -45.56 58.63
CA VAL A 198 -21.02 -45.53 59.87
C VAL A 198 -21.90 -45.85 61.08
N VAL A 199 -23.08 -45.24 61.18
CA VAL A 199 -24.04 -45.53 62.26
C VAL A 199 -24.53 -46.99 62.22
N ARG A 200 -24.82 -47.55 61.04
CA ARG A 200 -25.20 -48.99 60.96
C ARG A 200 -24.05 -49.90 61.39
N LYS A 201 -22.79 -49.52 61.18
CA LYS A 201 -21.61 -50.28 61.63
C LYS A 201 -21.45 -50.30 63.14
N THR A 202 -22.10 -49.42 63.92
CA THR A 202 -22.02 -49.45 65.40
C THR A 202 -23.01 -50.42 66.03
N ARG A 203 -23.93 -51.03 65.25
CA ARG A 203 -24.87 -52.03 65.77
C ARG A 203 -24.14 -53.17 66.51
N PRO A 204 -24.72 -53.71 67.60
CA PRO A 204 -24.18 -54.86 68.33
C PRO A 204 -23.87 -56.02 67.38
N ARG A 205 -22.84 -56.82 67.69
CA ARG A 205 -22.28 -57.81 66.75
C ARG A 205 -23.33 -58.77 66.16
N ARG A 206 -24.31 -59.20 66.97
CA ARG A 206 -25.39 -60.12 66.55
C ARG A 206 -26.41 -59.46 65.60
N GLU A 207 -26.63 -58.15 65.73
CA GLU A 207 -27.59 -57.36 64.93
C GLU A 207 -26.94 -56.67 63.72
N ARG A 208 -25.64 -56.90 63.50
CA ARG A 208 -24.91 -56.37 62.35
C ARG A 208 -25.09 -57.31 61.16
N VAL A 209 -26.26 -57.21 60.55
CA VAL A 209 -26.69 -58.01 59.39
C VAL A 209 -26.54 -57.20 58.11
N ASP A 210 -26.14 -57.87 57.03
CA ASP A 210 -26.16 -57.32 55.67
C ASP A 210 -27.58 -57.41 55.10
N ASP A 211 -28.47 -56.56 55.62
CA ASP A 211 -29.86 -56.47 55.21
C ASP A 211 -30.03 -55.61 53.94
N GLU A 212 -31.22 -55.65 53.34
CA GLU A 212 -31.54 -54.89 52.12
C GLU A 212 -31.21 -53.40 52.25
N ALA A 213 -31.44 -52.83 53.43
CA ALA A 213 -31.14 -51.42 53.70
C ALA A 213 -29.63 -51.14 53.81
N HIS A 214 -28.82 -52.08 54.30
CA HIS A 214 -27.36 -51.98 54.24
C HIS A 214 -26.88 -52.01 52.79
N GLN A 215 -27.35 -52.99 52.01
CA GLN A 215 -26.98 -53.15 50.60
C GLN A 215 -27.38 -51.92 49.76
N ALA A 216 -28.59 -51.39 49.98
CA ALA A 216 -29.06 -50.17 49.32
C ALA A 216 -28.17 -48.95 49.63
N LEU A 217 -27.74 -48.76 50.89
CA LEU A 217 -26.83 -47.67 51.25
C LEU A 217 -25.43 -47.83 50.63
N VAL A 218 -24.91 -49.06 50.55
CA VAL A 218 -23.64 -49.34 49.87
C VAL A 218 -23.75 -49.01 48.38
N ALA A 219 -24.86 -49.43 47.73
CA ALA A 219 -25.13 -49.14 46.33
C ALA A 219 -25.30 -47.63 46.07
N GLU A 220 -26.05 -46.93 46.93
CA GLU A 220 -26.22 -45.47 46.89
C GLU A 220 -24.86 -44.76 46.96
N LEU A 221 -24.02 -45.12 47.93
CA LEU A 221 -22.69 -44.54 48.10
C LEU A 221 -21.80 -44.81 46.89
N ARG A 222 -21.83 -46.04 46.34
CA ARG A 222 -21.08 -46.39 45.11
C ARG A 222 -21.55 -45.57 43.91
N ASN A 223 -22.85 -45.35 43.76
CA ASN A 223 -23.42 -44.55 42.68
C ASN A 223 -23.03 -43.07 42.84
N LEU A 224 -23.18 -42.50 44.04
CA LEU A 224 -22.82 -41.11 44.32
C LEU A 224 -21.32 -40.85 44.10
N THR A 225 -20.46 -41.74 44.59
CA THR A 225 -19.01 -41.64 44.37
C THR A 225 -18.65 -41.75 42.89
N GLY A 226 -19.31 -42.65 42.14
CA GLY A 226 -19.19 -42.74 40.68
C GLY A 226 -19.57 -41.44 39.96
N ILE A 227 -20.71 -40.85 40.32
CA ILE A 227 -21.17 -39.56 39.77
C ILE A 227 -20.18 -38.44 40.09
N CYS A 228 -19.72 -38.33 41.33
CA CYS A 228 -18.71 -37.34 41.74
C CYS A 228 -17.40 -37.49 40.96
N SER A 229 -16.95 -38.72 40.69
CA SER A 229 -15.78 -38.98 39.86
C SER A 229 -16.00 -38.47 38.43
N GLN A 230 -17.13 -38.83 37.81
CA GLN A 230 -17.46 -38.39 36.45
C GLN A 230 -17.58 -36.87 36.32
N LEU A 231 -18.19 -36.21 37.32
CA LEU A 231 -18.26 -34.74 37.35
C LEU A 231 -16.87 -34.12 37.42
N ARG A 232 -15.98 -34.65 38.26
CA ARG A 232 -14.59 -34.18 38.37
C ARG A 232 -13.81 -34.37 37.07
N ASP A 233 -14.00 -35.51 36.40
CA ASP A 233 -13.38 -35.76 35.10
C ASP A 233 -13.86 -34.77 34.03
N LYS A 234 -15.16 -34.43 34.04
CA LYS A 234 -15.74 -33.39 33.17
C LYS A 234 -15.20 -32.00 33.48
N VAL A 235 -15.11 -31.60 34.75
CA VAL A 235 -14.48 -30.32 35.15
C VAL A 235 -13.05 -30.24 34.61
N ASN A 236 -12.25 -31.29 34.82
CA ASN A 236 -10.88 -31.35 34.31
C ASN A 236 -10.81 -31.30 32.79
N ALA A 237 -11.79 -31.88 32.08
CA ALA A 237 -11.87 -31.81 30.63
C ALA A 237 -12.18 -30.40 30.12
N VAL A 238 -13.17 -29.72 30.72
CA VAL A 238 -13.51 -28.33 30.39
C VAL A 238 -12.35 -27.39 30.75
N ASP A 239 -11.62 -27.64 31.84
CA ASP A 239 -10.42 -26.87 32.17
C ASP A 239 -9.32 -26.95 31.11
N ARG A 240 -9.14 -28.13 30.51
CA ARG A 240 -8.21 -28.29 29.38
C ARG A 240 -8.71 -27.57 28.13
N GLU A 241 -10.02 -27.61 27.88
CA GLU A 241 -10.67 -26.90 26.78
C GLU A 241 -10.47 -25.38 26.90
N ILE A 242 -10.70 -24.81 28.09
CA ILE A 242 -10.49 -23.38 28.37
C ILE A 242 -9.05 -22.98 28.07
N ARG A 243 -8.05 -23.70 28.60
CA ARG A 243 -6.63 -23.40 28.36
C ARG A 243 -6.27 -23.47 26.87
N HIS A 244 -6.85 -24.42 26.14
CA HIS A 244 -6.64 -24.54 24.70
C HIS A 244 -7.22 -23.34 23.93
N LEU A 245 -8.45 -22.93 24.27
CA LEU A 245 -9.08 -21.77 23.66
C LEU A 245 -8.36 -20.46 24.00
N GLU A 246 -7.87 -20.30 25.24
CA GLU A 246 -7.06 -19.14 25.65
C GLU A 246 -5.75 -19.04 24.86
N ALA A 247 -5.04 -20.16 24.67
CA ALA A 247 -3.83 -20.19 23.84
C ALA A 247 -4.13 -19.82 22.38
N LYS A 248 -5.28 -20.27 21.84
CA LYS A 248 -5.73 -19.93 20.50
C LYS A 248 -6.12 -18.44 20.38
N ALA A 249 -6.78 -17.89 21.39
CA ALA A 249 -7.12 -16.46 21.45
C ALA A 249 -5.84 -15.60 21.45
N GLN A 250 -4.83 -15.97 22.25
CA GLN A 250 -3.54 -15.28 22.25
C GLN A 250 -2.87 -15.30 20.86
N LEU A 251 -2.89 -16.46 20.19
CA LEU A 251 -2.36 -16.57 18.83
C LEU A 251 -3.12 -15.66 17.85
N LEU A 252 -4.45 -15.61 17.93
CA LEU A 252 -5.27 -14.73 17.08
C LEU A 252 -4.97 -13.25 17.36
N GLU A 253 -4.83 -12.85 18.62
CA GLU A 253 -4.45 -11.49 19.02
C GLU A 253 -3.09 -11.08 18.46
N ASP A 254 -2.09 -11.95 18.54
CA ASP A 254 -0.77 -11.69 17.97
C ASP A 254 -0.85 -11.52 16.45
N ASN A 255 -1.64 -12.35 15.75
CA ASN A 255 -1.86 -12.20 14.30
C ASN A 255 -2.58 -10.88 13.97
N VAL A 256 -3.59 -10.47 14.74
CA VAL A 256 -4.26 -9.17 14.55
C VAL A 256 -3.26 -8.03 14.70
N ARG A 257 -2.41 -8.09 15.73
CA ARG A 257 -1.36 -7.08 15.97
C ARG A 257 -0.37 -7.01 14.81
N ASP A 258 0.06 -8.16 14.29
CA ASP A 258 0.95 -8.23 13.13
C ASP A 258 0.27 -7.64 11.87
N LYS A 259 -1.00 -7.97 11.60
CA LYS A 259 -1.77 -7.38 10.49
C LYS A 259 -1.92 -5.87 10.64
N GLU A 260 -2.20 -5.37 11.83
CA GLU A 260 -2.33 -3.94 12.09
C GLU A 260 -0.99 -3.21 11.88
N GLY A 261 0.12 -3.79 12.36
CA GLY A 261 1.46 -3.26 12.13
C GLY A 261 1.79 -3.20 10.63
N SER A 262 1.52 -4.27 9.89
CA SER A 262 1.73 -4.28 8.43
C SER A 262 0.86 -3.26 7.70
N TRP A 263 -0.41 -3.13 8.11
CA TRP A 263 -1.35 -2.19 7.52
C TRP A 263 -0.87 -0.74 7.71
N LYS A 264 -0.42 -0.37 8.92
CA LYS A 264 0.12 0.98 9.20
C LYS A 264 1.34 1.32 8.35
N VAL A 265 2.24 0.35 8.15
CA VAL A 265 3.41 0.52 7.28
C VAL A 265 2.98 0.75 5.83
N ASP A 266 1.98 0.01 5.35
CA ASP A 266 1.46 0.18 3.99
C ASP A 266 0.70 1.49 3.80
N GLU A 267 -0.07 1.89 4.81
CA GLU A 267 -0.79 3.16 4.83
C GLU A 267 0.21 4.32 4.70
N HIS A 268 1.28 4.27 5.50
CA HIS A 268 2.38 5.21 5.42
C HIS A 268 3.06 5.23 4.04
N CYS A 269 3.24 4.07 3.40
CA CYS A 269 3.77 4.00 2.03
C CYS A 269 2.87 4.73 1.02
N VAL A 270 1.54 4.57 1.15
CA VAL A 270 0.57 5.22 0.26
C VAL A 270 0.54 6.73 0.49
N MET A 271 0.59 7.17 1.75
CA MET A 271 0.61 8.59 2.10
C MET A 271 1.87 9.30 1.60
N MET A 272 3.02 8.62 1.59
CA MET A 272 4.30 9.15 1.09
C MET A 272 4.28 9.49 -0.40
N ASP A 273 3.49 8.80 -1.23
CA ASP A 273 3.43 9.11 -2.67
C ASP A 273 2.65 10.42 -2.94
N GLY A 274 2.02 11.03 -1.92
CA GLY A 274 1.37 12.36 -2.00
C GLY A 274 0.20 12.46 -3.00
N ARG A 275 -0.24 11.33 -3.56
CA ARG A 275 -1.22 11.25 -4.66
C ARG A 275 -2.54 10.59 -4.27
N VAL A 276 -2.62 9.98 -3.09
CA VAL A 276 -3.82 9.26 -2.62
C VAL A 276 -4.21 9.78 -1.24
N ASP A 277 -5.35 10.44 -1.19
CA ASP A 277 -6.02 10.78 0.06
C ASP A 277 -6.87 9.58 0.51
N ILE A 278 -6.39 8.87 1.53
CA ILE A 278 -7.00 7.65 2.08
C ILE A 278 -8.33 7.97 2.79
N SER A 279 -8.57 9.25 3.12
CA SER A 279 -9.85 9.72 3.71
C SER A 279 -10.99 9.80 2.68
N ARG A 280 -10.69 9.67 1.39
CA ARG A 280 -11.69 9.72 0.32
C ARG A 280 -11.98 8.29 -0.17
N PRO A 281 -13.24 7.82 -0.10
CA PRO A 281 -13.60 6.52 -0.68
C PRO A 281 -13.23 6.51 -2.17
N PRO A 282 -12.93 5.35 -2.78
CA PRO A 282 -12.58 5.26 -4.19
C PRO A 282 -13.78 5.75 -5.00
N SER A 283 -13.80 7.04 -5.31
CA SER A 283 -14.79 7.61 -6.19
C SER A 283 -14.61 6.90 -7.52
N SER A 284 -15.64 6.18 -7.93
CA SER A 284 -15.78 5.61 -9.27
C SER A 284 -15.16 6.55 -10.30
N VAL A 285 -14.14 6.07 -11.00
CA VAL A 285 -13.63 6.64 -12.25
C VAL A 285 -13.18 8.10 -12.15
N GLY A 286 -12.01 8.32 -11.55
CA GLY A 286 -11.28 9.59 -11.65
C GLY A 286 -10.55 9.71 -12.98
N SER A 287 -11.28 10.00 -14.06
CA SER A 287 -10.69 10.59 -15.26
C SER A 287 -10.01 11.90 -14.86
N SER A 288 -8.69 11.95 -14.98
CA SER A 288 -7.91 13.19 -14.87
C SER A 288 -6.88 13.21 -15.98
N ALA A 289 -7.34 13.58 -17.17
CA ALA A 289 -6.61 14.36 -18.18
C ALA A 289 -7.41 14.34 -19.50
N ALA A 290 -8.03 15.47 -19.85
CA ALA A 290 -7.93 16.09 -21.17
C ALA A 290 -9.01 17.15 -21.33
N SER A 291 -8.56 18.39 -21.45
CA SER A 291 -9.29 19.48 -22.05
C SER A 291 -9.71 19.10 -23.48
N SER A 292 -10.97 18.71 -23.66
CA SER A 292 -11.65 18.83 -24.94
C SER A 292 -13.15 18.85 -24.69
N ALA A 293 -13.78 19.96 -25.07
CA ALA A 293 -15.22 20.16 -24.98
C ALA A 293 -15.98 19.02 -25.65
N SER A 294 -16.80 18.30 -24.89
CA SER A 294 -17.85 17.44 -25.42
C SER A 294 -19.04 17.55 -24.47
N ARG A 295 -20.15 18.08 -24.98
CA ARG A 295 -21.40 18.27 -24.23
C ARG A 295 -21.92 16.89 -23.80
N PRO A 296 -22.32 16.70 -22.53
CA PRO A 296 -22.91 15.43 -22.10
C PRO A 296 -24.24 15.21 -22.80
N SER A 297 -24.45 13.99 -23.31
CA SER A 297 -25.69 13.56 -23.96
C SER A 297 -26.88 13.66 -22.99
N SER A 298 -28.03 14.11 -23.49
CA SER A 298 -29.29 14.35 -22.74
C SER A 298 -29.76 13.15 -21.91
N ARG A 299 -29.40 11.93 -22.34
CA ARG A 299 -29.71 10.69 -21.63
C ARG A 299 -28.99 10.56 -20.28
N SER A 300 -27.78 11.12 -20.15
CA SER A 300 -26.98 11.08 -18.91
C SER A 300 -27.47 12.06 -17.85
N LEU A 301 -28.07 13.18 -18.27
CA LEU A 301 -28.67 14.17 -17.37
C LEU A 301 -30.00 13.65 -16.78
N SER A 302 -30.79 12.91 -17.57
CA SER A 302 -32.01 12.25 -17.11
C SER A 302 -31.70 11.21 -16.02
N ALA A 303 -30.76 10.29 -16.28
CA ALA A 303 -30.41 9.25 -15.31
C ALA A 303 -29.91 9.82 -13.98
N ARG A 304 -29.16 10.93 -14.03
CA ARG A 304 -28.70 11.63 -12.82
C ARG A 304 -29.85 12.30 -12.06
N SER A 305 -30.80 12.91 -12.77
CA SER A 305 -32.01 13.49 -12.17
C SER A 305 -32.89 12.41 -11.51
N ASP A 306 -33.04 11.26 -12.17
CA ASP A 306 -33.84 10.13 -11.68
C ASP A 306 -33.24 9.48 -10.43
N ILE A 307 -31.91 9.42 -10.35
CA ILE A 307 -31.20 8.94 -9.15
C ILE A 307 -31.38 9.93 -7.99
N MET A 308 -31.26 11.23 -8.24
CA MET A 308 -31.40 12.25 -7.19
C MET A 308 -32.83 12.32 -6.65
N SER A 309 -33.85 12.18 -7.51
CA SER A 309 -35.24 12.13 -7.06
C SER A 309 -35.52 10.87 -6.23
N ARG A 310 -34.93 9.72 -6.61
CA ARG A 310 -35.05 8.47 -5.85
C ARG A 310 -34.41 8.56 -4.46
N ILE A 311 -33.26 9.23 -4.34
CA ILE A 311 -32.59 9.46 -3.06
C ILE A 311 -33.49 10.30 -2.13
N SER A 312 -34.05 11.41 -2.64
CA SER A 312 -34.95 12.26 -1.86
C SER A 312 -36.18 11.51 -1.35
N VAL A 313 -36.78 10.63 -2.16
CA VAL A 313 -37.92 9.80 -1.72
C VAL A 313 -37.52 8.82 -0.61
N LEU A 314 -36.35 8.19 -0.72
CA LEU A 314 -35.84 7.27 0.30
C LEU A 314 -35.51 7.99 1.62
N GLU A 315 -35.02 9.21 1.55
CA GLU A 315 -34.77 10.04 2.74
C GLU A 315 -36.08 10.39 3.47
N ASP A 316 -37.14 10.73 2.73
CA ASP A 316 -38.47 10.97 3.30
C ASP A 316 -39.11 9.71 3.91
N GLU A 317 -38.95 8.56 3.25
CA GLU A 317 -39.41 7.26 3.79
C GLU A 317 -38.69 6.90 5.08
N LEU A 318 -37.37 7.11 5.13
CA LEU A 318 -36.55 6.89 6.33
C LEU A 318 -37.00 7.82 7.48
N ALA A 319 -37.29 9.09 7.17
CA ALA A 319 -37.78 10.05 8.16
C ALA A 319 -39.15 9.63 8.73
N LYS A 320 -40.06 9.13 7.90
CA LYS A 320 -41.35 8.58 8.34
C LYS A 320 -41.18 7.34 9.21
N ALA A 321 -40.31 6.41 8.83
CA ALA A 321 -40.03 5.21 9.60
C ALA A 321 -39.45 5.54 10.99
N ARG A 322 -38.56 6.53 11.07
CA ARG A 322 -38.03 7.03 12.35
C ARG A 322 -39.14 7.60 13.25
N LYS A 323 -40.04 8.42 12.70
CA LYS A 323 -41.19 8.96 13.46
C LYS A 323 -42.13 7.85 13.95
N GLN A 324 -42.40 6.84 13.12
CA GLN A 324 -43.21 5.69 13.53
C GLN A 324 -42.55 4.90 14.66
N ARG A 325 -41.22 4.70 14.59
CA ARG A 325 -40.48 4.01 15.66
C ARG A 325 -40.59 4.74 16.99
N VAL A 326 -40.37 6.05 17.00
CA VAL A 326 -40.51 6.88 18.22
C VAL A 326 -41.93 6.81 18.77
N SER A 327 -42.95 6.91 17.91
CA SER A 327 -44.35 6.78 18.35
C SER A 327 -44.67 5.38 18.92
N MET A 328 -44.06 4.32 18.38
CA MET A 328 -44.19 2.97 18.96
C MET A 328 -43.47 2.85 20.30
N GLU A 329 -42.27 3.41 20.43
CA GLU A 329 -41.52 3.45 21.69
C GLU A 329 -42.32 4.18 22.79
N GLU A 330 -42.95 5.32 22.48
CA GLU A 330 -43.84 6.04 23.40
C GLU A 330 -45.07 5.21 23.80
N LYS A 331 -45.71 4.51 22.86
CA LYS A 331 -46.84 3.62 23.18
C LYS A 331 -46.44 2.44 24.05
N VAL A 332 -45.24 1.89 23.84
CA VAL A 332 -44.70 0.80 24.68
C VAL A 332 -44.46 1.31 26.10
N LEU A 333 -43.91 2.52 26.27
CA LEU A 333 -43.72 3.13 27.58
C LEU A 333 -45.05 3.39 28.30
N GLN A 334 -46.06 3.93 27.60
CA GLN A 334 -47.38 4.18 28.19
C GLN A 334 -48.05 2.88 28.67
N LEU A 335 -47.94 1.80 27.90
CA LEU A 335 -48.47 0.48 28.30
C LEU A 335 -47.72 -0.14 29.48
N GLN A 336 -46.45 0.23 29.70
CA GLN A 336 -45.69 -0.20 30.86
C GLN A 336 -46.07 0.58 32.12
N GLU A 337 -46.45 1.86 32.00
CA GLU A 337 -46.92 2.69 33.11
C GLU A 337 -48.37 2.38 33.51
N ASP A 338 -49.26 2.11 32.56
CA ASP A 338 -50.67 1.76 32.84
C ASP A 338 -50.86 0.33 33.39
N GLY A 339 -49.81 -0.51 33.34
CA GLY A 339 -49.79 -1.90 33.81
C GLY A 339 -49.17 -2.11 35.19
N ALA A 340 -48.76 -1.03 35.88
CA ALA A 340 -48.16 -1.03 37.23
C ALA A 340 -49.13 -0.46 38.28
#